data_AF-A0A970ZET2-F1
#
_entry.id   AF-A0A970ZET2-F1
#
_cell.length_a   1.000
_cell.length_b   1.000
_cell.length_c   1.000
_cell.angle_alpha   90.00
_cell.angle_beta   90.00
_cell.angle_gamma   90.00
#
_symmetry.space_group_name_H-M   'P 1'
#
loop_
_entity.id
_entity.type
_entity.pdbx_description
1 polymer ?
#
loop_
_entity_poly.entity_id
_entity_poly.type
_entity_poly.pdbx_seq_one_letter_code
_entity_poly.pdbx_strand_id
1 'polypeptide(L)'
;MADILELSVQYRVIGTACRKKLLELESALNSGDFVENEYELKRRITMLTAMTRDCIATSNYLRTYSERRERLEQLRQQKAGI
;
A
#
# COMPACT_ATOMS: atom_id res chain seq x y z
N MET A 1 11.17 11.82 13.51
CA MET A 1 10.54 10.52 13.22
C MET A 1 9.23 10.82 12.53
N ALA A 2 9.01 10.33 11.30
CA ALA A 2 7.74 10.57 10.60
C ALA A 2 6.58 10.04 11.45
N ASP A 3 5.46 10.77 11.47
CA ASP A 3 4.25 10.32 12.14
C ASP A 3 3.79 8.98 11.51
N ILE A 4 3.39 8.01 12.33
CA ILE A 4 2.96 6.68 11.85
C ILE A 4 1.76 6.82 10.90
N LEU A 5 0.89 7.81 11.16
CA LEU A 5 -0.21 8.16 10.27
C LEU A 5 0.28 8.71 8.93
N GLU A 6 1.32 9.54 8.93
CA GLU A 6 1.92 10.06 7.71
C GLU A 6 2.54 8.93 6.87
N LEU A 7 3.26 8.00 7.50
CA LEU A 7 3.78 6.79 6.84
C LEU A 7 2.66 5.93 6.26
N SER A 8 1.55 5.75 6.99
CA SER A 8 0.36 5.05 6.50
C SER A 8 -0.17 5.68 5.20
N VAL A 9 -0.25 7.01 5.14
CA VAL A 9 -0.69 7.74 3.95
C VAL A 9 0.31 7.57 2.80
N GLN A 10 1.61 7.67 3.05
CA GLN A 10 2.64 7.49 2.03
C GLN A 10 2.57 6.10 1.40
N TYR A 11 2.47 5.04 2.20
CA TYR A 11 2.27 3.67 1.69
C TYR A 11 0.99 3.52 0.88
N ARG A 12 -0.10 4.21 1.27
CA ARG A 12 -1.35 4.22 0.50
C ARG A 12 -1.17 4.83 -0.88
N VAL A 13 -0.50 5.98 -0.95
CA VAL A 13 -0.22 6.71 -2.19
C VAL A 13 0.62 5.85 -3.13
N ILE A 14 1.71 5.26 -2.61
CA ILE A 14 2.59 4.39 -3.39
C ILE A 14 1.82 3.16 -3.91
N GLY A 15 1.06 2.48 -3.05
CA GLY A 15 0.24 1.33 -3.46
C GLY A 15 -0.77 1.69 -4.55
N THR A 16 -1.35 2.89 -4.49
CA THR A 16 -2.29 3.38 -5.51
C THR A 16 -1.59 3.68 -6.83
N ALA A 17 -0.39 4.26 -6.78
CA ALA A 17 0.44 4.50 -7.97
C ALA A 17 0.86 3.17 -8.63
N CYS A 18 1.30 2.18 -7.84
CA CYS A 18 1.60 0.83 -8.34
C CYS A 18 0.38 0.20 -9.02
N ARG A 19 -0.82 0.33 -8.42
CA ARG A 19 -2.06 -0.18 -9.00
C ARG A 19 -2.41 0.49 -10.33
N LYS A 20 -2.25 1.81 -10.42
CA LYS A 20 -2.47 2.53 -11.68
C LYS A 20 -1.53 2.00 -12.76
N LYS A 21 -0.24 1.83 -12.43
CA LYS A 21 0.74 1.31 -13.39
C LYS A 21 0.45 -0.14 -13.79
N LEU A 22 0.01 -0.96 -12.84
CA LEU A 22 -0.41 -2.34 -13.09
C LEU A 22 -1.52 -2.40 -14.16
N LEU A 23 -2.56 -1.60 -14.03
CA LEU A 23 -3.68 -1.55 -14.98
C LEU A 23 -3.23 -1.12 -16.39
N GLU A 24 -2.29 -0.18 -16.49
CA GLU A 24 -1.71 0.22 -17.78
C GLU A 24 -0.98 -0.96 -18.45
N LEU A 25 -0.20 -1.73 -17.69
CA LEU A 25 0.56 -2.88 -18.22
C LEU A 25 -0.35 -4.06 -18.55
N GLU A 26 -1.39 -4.32 -17.74
CA GLU A 26 -2.39 -5.34 -18.04
C GLU A 26 -3.16 -5.02 -19.32
N SER A 27 -3.52 -3.74 -19.52
CA SER A 27 -4.14 -3.28 -20.76
C SER A 27 -3.21 -3.49 -21.98
N ALA A 28 -1.93 -3.11 -21.84
CA ALA A 28 -0.93 -3.31 -22.89
C ALA A 28 -0.66 -4.79 -23.20
N LEU A 29 -0.73 -5.68 -22.19
CA LEU A 29 -0.58 -7.11 -22.39
C LEU A 29 -1.76 -7.66 -23.20
N ASN A 30 -2.97 -7.19 -22.91
CA ASN A 30 -4.20 -7.65 -23.56
C ASN A 30 -4.38 -7.11 -24.99
N SER A 31 -3.69 -6.02 -25.37
CA SER A 31 -3.75 -5.47 -26.73
C SER A 31 -2.94 -6.29 -27.75
N GLY A 32 -2.07 -7.20 -27.30
CA GLY A 32 -1.33 -8.12 -28.18
C GLY A 32 -0.14 -7.53 -28.93
N ASP A 33 0.17 -6.25 -28.76
CA ASP A 33 1.25 -5.54 -29.48
C ASP A 33 2.68 -5.91 -29.04
N PHE A 34 2.87 -6.86 -28.11
CA PHE A 34 4.13 -7.06 -27.38
C PHE A 34 4.66 -8.50 -27.36
N VAL A 35 4.57 -9.24 -28.46
CA VAL A 35 5.03 -10.66 -28.54
C VAL A 35 6.51 -10.84 -28.13
N GLU A 36 7.40 -9.90 -28.47
CA GLU A 36 8.83 -10.01 -28.11
C GLU A 36 9.14 -9.63 -26.64
N ASN A 37 8.25 -8.89 -25.97
CA ASN A 37 8.47 -8.37 -24.60
C ASN A 37 7.47 -8.90 -23.57
N GLU A 38 6.69 -9.92 -23.92
CA GLU A 38 5.58 -10.43 -23.10
C GLU A 38 6.04 -10.94 -21.74
N TYR A 39 7.18 -11.64 -21.67
CA TYR A 39 7.74 -12.18 -20.42
C TYR A 39 8.16 -11.08 -19.45
N GLU A 40 8.81 -10.02 -19.94
CA GLU A 40 9.21 -8.88 -19.12
C GLU A 40 7.98 -8.08 -18.65
N LEU A 41 6.95 -7.95 -19.51
CA LEU A 41 5.69 -7.33 -19.14
C LEU A 41 4.98 -8.11 -18.02
N LYS A 42 4.87 -9.44 -18.16
CA LYS A 42 4.32 -10.34 -17.14
C LYS A 42 5.10 -10.24 -15.82
N ARG A 43 6.43 -10.22 -15.89
CA ARG A 43 7.29 -10.05 -14.70
C ARG A 43 7.00 -8.74 -13.98
N ARG A 44 6.90 -7.63 -14.71
CA ARG A 44 6.56 -6.31 -14.14
C ARG A 44 5.18 -6.30 -13.51
N ILE A 45 4.18 -6.91 -14.17
CA ILE A 45 2.83 -7.09 -13.63
C ILE A 45 2.90 -7.85 -12.30
N THR A 46 3.58 -9.00 -12.24
CA THR A 46 3.75 -9.76 -10.98
C THR A 46 4.38 -8.94 -9.87
N MET A 47 5.47 -8.21 -10.18
CA MET A 47 6.13 -7.34 -9.20
C MET A 47 5.21 -6.22 -8.70
N LEU A 48 4.52 -5.52 -9.59
CA LEU A 48 3.62 -4.43 -9.22
C LEU A 48 2.40 -4.92 -8.46
N THR A 49 1.89 -6.12 -8.75
CA THR A 49 0.82 -6.75 -7.98
C THR A 49 1.26 -7.01 -6.54
N ALA A 50 2.45 -7.60 -6.34
CA ALA A 50 3.00 -7.83 -5.01
C ALA A 50 3.21 -6.51 -4.26
N MET A 51 3.87 -5.53 -4.90
CA MET A 51 4.13 -4.21 -4.31
C MET A 51 2.84 -3.48 -3.93
N THR A 52 1.82 -3.52 -4.79
CA THR A 52 0.50 -2.93 -4.52
C THR A 52 -0.09 -3.53 -3.26
N ARG A 53 -0.12 -4.87 -3.18
CA ARG A 53 -0.68 -5.59 -2.02
C ARG A 53 0.05 -5.22 -0.74
N ASP A 54 1.38 -5.26 -0.76
CA ASP A 54 2.21 -5.04 0.41
C ASP A 54 2.15 -3.58 0.89
N CYS A 55 2.09 -2.62 -0.03
CA CYS A 55 1.89 -1.21 0.31
C CYS A 55 0.53 -0.96 0.97
N ILE A 56 -0.54 -1.52 0.42
CA ILE A 56 -1.88 -1.36 0.99
C ILE A 56 -2.00 -2.06 2.35
N ALA A 57 -1.42 -3.26 2.49
CA ALA A 57 -1.39 -3.98 3.77
C ALA A 57 -0.61 -3.19 4.84
N THR A 58 0.55 -2.65 4.48
CA THR A 58 1.38 -1.84 5.38
C THR A 58 0.67 -0.57 5.79
N SER A 59 0.05 0.15 4.85
CA SER A 59 -0.79 1.32 5.13
C SER A 59 -1.89 1.01 6.15
N ASN A 60 -2.65 -0.07 5.93
CA ASN A 60 -3.71 -0.47 6.84
C ASN A 60 -3.15 -0.84 8.23
N TYR A 61 -2.05 -1.58 8.30
CA TYR A 61 -1.41 -1.95 9.55
C TYR A 61 -0.98 -0.72 10.35
N LEU A 62 -0.29 0.23 9.71
CA LEU A 62 0.19 1.45 10.36
C LEU A 62 -0.96 2.30 10.90
N ARG A 63 -2.04 2.45 10.11
CA ARG A 63 -3.24 3.17 10.57
C ARG A 63 -3.86 2.50 11.79
N THR A 64 -4.12 1.19 11.73
CA THR A 64 -4.71 0.44 12.84
C THR A 64 -3.82 0.46 14.07
N TYR A 65 -2.49 0.40 13.89
CA TYR A 65 -1.55 0.54 14.99
C TYR A 65 -1.65 1.91 15.66
N SER A 66 -1.73 3.00 14.88
CA SER A 66 -1.90 4.36 15.42
C SER A 66 -3.20 4.50 16.22
N GLU A 67 -4.33 4.08 15.63
CA GLU A 67 -5.65 4.12 16.28
C GLU A 67 -5.67 3.32 17.58
N ARG A 68 -5.02 2.14 17.59
CA ARG A 68 -4.90 1.31 18.79
C ARG A 68 -4.04 1.98 19.85
N ARG A 69 -2.94 2.63 19.46
CA ARG A 69 -2.05 3.34 20.38
C ARG A 69 -2.79 4.49 21.07
N GLU A 70 -3.48 5.32 20.31
CA GLU A 70 -4.28 6.44 20.83
C GLU A 70 -5.36 5.96 21.80
N ARG A 71 -6.10 4.90 21.45
CA ARG A 71 -7.11 4.31 22.35
C ARG A 71 -6.50 3.83 23.68
N LEU A 72 -5.32 3.21 23.64
CA LEU A 72 -4.64 2.76 24.85
C LEU A 72 -4.15 3.93 25.71
N GLU A 73 -3.72 5.03 25.09
CA GLU A 73 -3.33 6.25 25.79
C GLU A 73 -4.53 6.91 26.47
N GLN A 74 -5.68 7.02 25.78
CA GLN A 74 -6.93 7.52 26.35
C GLN A 74 -7.38 6.70 27.55
N LEU A 75 -7.34 5.37 27.44
CA LEU A 75 -7.70 4.47 28.55
C LEU A 75 -6.74 4.61 29.75
N ARG A 76 -5.46 4.91 29.50
CA ARG A 76 -4.48 5.16 30.57
C ARG A 76 -4.77 6.48 31.29
N GLN A 77 -5.11 7.54 30.56
CA GLN A 77 -5.49 8.83 31.13
C GLN A 77 -6.76 8.72 31.98
N GLN A 78 -7.80 8.06 31.46
CA GLN A 78 -9.05 7.81 32.19
C GLN A 78 -8.81 7.02 33.49
N LYS A 79 -7.94 6.00 33.47
CA LYS A 79 -7.58 5.22 34.67
C LYS A 79 -6.72 6.00 35.67
N ALA A 80 -5.96 6.99 35.19
CA ALA A 80 -5.14 7.85 36.04
C ALA A 80 -5.95 8.97 36.71
N GLY A 81 -7.25 9.10 36.41
CA GLY A 81 -8.13 10.11 37.01
C GLY A 81 -7.83 11.54 36.55
N ILE A 82 -7.22 11.70 35.36
CA ILE A 82 -7.06 12.97 34.65
C ILE A 82 -8.21 13.11 33.65
#